data_AF-A0A2M7A9F1-F1
#
_entry.id   AF-A0A2M7A9F1-F1
#
_cell.length_a   1.000
_cell.length_b   1.000
_cell.length_c   1.000
_cell.angle_alpha   90.00
_cell.angle_beta   90.00
_cell.angle_gamma   90.00
#
_symmetry.space_group_name_H-M   'P 1'
#
loop_
_entity.id
_entity.type
_entity.pdbx_description
1 polymer ?
#
loop_
_entity_poly.entity_id
_entity_poly.type
_entity_poly.pdbx_seq_one_letter_code
_entity_poly.pdbx_strand_id
1 'polypeptide(L)'
;MARKPRIEYKGALYHIISRGNNRQEIFKEEADYERYEELLKKYKNLYLFNLYAYTLMKNHNHLLLETSDTPLSKIMQSLQQSYAKYFNKEYKRIGHLFQGRYKAILCDKESYLLELIRYIHLNSVRAKIVRDPDDYKFSSHAYYIGKRDIPFVNKEFVLMQFSKYKERAEELYKEFILEGVGLGHQEKFYDLTAQRILGDEEFKGVVLKKEGIDNEDFIKMKSIKLDELLKVTSSLTSVSEVSILSKGREREVVFARDSFIITSVRYCGYSPKEVAAFLSVDQSAITKSIRRMEKQIKTNNLIKKEMEEIYNEVRKVRQA
;
A
#
# COMPACT_ATOMS: atom_id res chain seq x y z
N MET A 1 0.80 25.07 5.04
CA MET A 1 -0.49 24.56 4.49
C MET A 1 -1.17 23.67 5.52
N ALA A 2 -2.47 23.86 5.72
CA ALA A 2 -3.30 22.94 6.49
C ALA A 2 -3.29 21.56 5.82
N ARG A 3 -3.03 20.51 6.59
CA ARG A 3 -3.02 19.14 6.07
C ARG A 3 -4.45 18.62 6.06
N LYS A 4 -4.86 17.96 4.97
CA LYS A 4 -6.18 17.30 4.89
C LYS A 4 -6.38 16.34 6.09
N PRO A 5 -7.57 16.31 6.72
CA PRO A 5 -7.91 15.38 7.80
C PRO A 5 -7.66 13.93 7.39
N ARG A 6 -7.29 13.06 8.35
CA ARG A 6 -7.17 11.62 8.08
C ARG A 6 -8.59 11.05 7.96
N ILE A 7 -8.76 10.16 6.99
CA ILE A 7 -9.97 9.35 6.88
C ILE A 7 -9.95 8.39 8.05
N GLU A 8 -10.98 8.43 8.89
CA GLU A 8 -11.06 7.65 10.13
C GLU A 8 -12.47 7.08 10.30
N TYR A 9 -12.57 5.75 10.45
CA TYR A 9 -13.82 5.06 10.79
C TYR A 9 -13.51 3.81 11.61
N LYS A 10 -14.48 3.33 12.40
CA LYS A 10 -14.35 2.11 13.20
C LYS A 10 -14.07 0.91 12.30
N GLY A 11 -13.02 0.14 12.62
CA GLY A 11 -12.58 -0.98 11.79
C GLY A 11 -11.71 -0.59 10.60
N ALA A 12 -11.25 0.66 10.51
CA ALA A 12 -10.33 1.07 9.45
C ALA A 12 -8.96 0.42 9.64
N LEU A 13 -8.47 -0.26 8.60
CA LEU A 13 -7.14 -0.85 8.53
C LEU A 13 -6.13 0.18 7.97
N TYR A 14 -4.98 0.31 8.63
CA TYR A 14 -3.92 1.21 8.21
C TYR A 14 -2.57 0.53 8.12
N HIS A 15 -1.85 0.81 7.04
CA HIS A 15 -0.41 0.69 7.01
C HIS A 15 0.25 1.98 7.49
N ILE A 16 0.93 1.89 8.62
CA ILE A 16 1.51 3.01 9.34
C ILE A 16 3.02 2.97 9.20
N ILE A 17 3.64 4.13 8.98
CA ILE A 17 5.09 4.28 8.94
C ILE A 17 5.52 5.45 9.81
N SER A 18 6.37 5.18 10.80
CA SER A 18 7.01 6.21 11.62
C SER A 18 8.50 6.23 11.33
N ARG A 19 9.07 7.39 11.01
CA ARG A 19 10.50 7.53 10.67
C ARG A 19 11.20 8.54 11.56
N GLY A 20 12.45 8.26 11.90
CA GLY A 20 13.33 9.16 12.64
C GLY A 20 13.54 10.49 11.91
N ASN A 21 13.63 11.57 12.69
CA ASN A 21 13.97 12.88 12.16
C ASN A 21 15.34 12.82 11.45
N ASN A 22 15.46 13.42 10.27
CA ASN A 22 16.65 13.28 9.40
C ASN A 22 17.08 11.83 9.14
N ARG A 23 16.13 10.88 9.13
CA ARG A 23 16.39 9.43 8.97
C ARG A 23 17.34 8.85 10.03
N GLN A 24 17.48 9.52 11.16
CA GLN A 24 18.30 9.05 12.27
C GLN A 24 17.79 7.72 12.81
N GLU A 25 18.70 6.96 13.43
CA GLU A 25 18.33 5.78 14.18
C GLU A 25 17.40 6.16 15.34
N ILE A 26 16.28 5.45 15.42
CA ILE A 26 15.29 5.52 16.49
C ILE A 26 15.32 4.26 17.35
N PHE A 27 16.04 3.22 16.94
CA PHE A 27 16.42 2.05 17.75
C PHE A 27 17.93 1.86 17.58
N LYS A 28 18.67 2.06 18.66
CA LYS A 28 20.14 1.94 18.68
C LYS A 28 20.56 0.62 19.31
N GLU A 29 19.93 0.28 20.44
CA GLU A 29 20.21 -0.92 21.20
C GLU A 29 19.00 -1.86 21.23
N GLU A 30 19.21 -3.13 21.55
CA GLU A 30 18.14 -4.12 21.67
C GLU A 30 17.03 -3.69 22.65
N ALA A 31 17.39 -3.06 23.77
CA ALA A 31 16.46 -2.53 24.76
C ALA A 31 15.47 -1.51 24.17
N ASP A 32 15.85 -0.77 23.12
CA ASP A 32 14.96 0.19 22.45
C ASP A 32 13.82 -0.52 21.71
N TYR A 33 14.13 -1.63 21.05
CA TYR A 33 13.15 -2.44 20.34
C TYR A 33 12.17 -3.07 21.31
N GLU A 34 12.69 -3.67 22.38
CA GLU A 34 11.90 -4.28 23.45
C GLU A 34 10.99 -3.25 24.10
N ARG A 35 11.52 -2.06 24.39
CA ARG A 35 10.74 -0.96 24.95
C ARG A 35 9.60 -0.51 24.03
N TYR A 36 9.82 -0.51 22.72
CA TYR A 36 8.77 -0.19 21.76
C TYR A 36 7.68 -1.27 21.72
N GLU A 37 8.07 -2.55 21.74
CA GLU A 37 7.13 -3.68 21.81
C GLU A 37 6.29 -3.65 23.10
N GLU A 38 6.89 -3.30 24.24
CA GLU A 38 6.17 -3.10 25.50
C GLU A 38 5.12 -1.98 25.41
N LEU A 39 5.48 -0.84 24.82
CA LEU A 39 4.56 0.28 24.63
C LEU A 39 3.44 -0.10 23.65
N LEU A 40 3.76 -0.85 22.60
CA LEU A 40 2.79 -1.33 21.63
C LEU A 40 1.79 -2.29 22.29
N LYS A 41 2.26 -3.24 23.11
CA LYS A 41 1.42 -4.12 23.94
C LYS A 41 0.53 -3.32 24.89
N LYS A 42 1.11 -2.36 25.62
CA LYS A 42 0.38 -1.48 26.54
C LYS A 42 -0.77 -0.77 25.83
N TYR A 43 -0.51 -0.12 24.71
CA TYR A 43 -1.52 0.65 24.00
C TYR A 43 -2.52 -0.20 23.23
N LYS A 44 -2.12 -1.41 22.78
CA LYS A 44 -3.06 -2.41 22.26
C LYS A 44 -4.10 -2.77 23.32
N ASN A 45 -3.67 -3.05 24.55
CA ASN A 45 -4.58 -3.41 25.63
C ASN A 45 -5.45 -2.23 26.10
N LEU A 46 -4.91 -1.01 26.05
CA LEU A 46 -5.66 0.19 26.45
C LEU A 46 -6.71 0.62 25.43
N TYR A 47 -6.39 0.54 24.13
CA TYR A 47 -7.23 1.09 23.05
C TYR A 47 -7.92 0.01 22.20
N LEU A 48 -7.65 -1.27 22.49
CA LEU A 48 -8.33 -2.43 21.91
C LEU A 48 -8.32 -2.46 20.38
N PHE A 49 -7.24 -1.96 19.75
CA PHE A 49 -7.04 -2.09 18.31
C PHE A 49 -6.50 -3.48 17.96
N ASN A 50 -6.70 -3.89 16.71
CA ASN A 50 -6.09 -5.11 16.17
C ASN A 50 -4.74 -4.76 15.54
N LEU A 51 -3.70 -5.52 15.88
CA LEU A 51 -2.39 -5.44 15.25
C LEU A 51 -2.13 -6.73 14.49
N TYR A 52 -2.00 -6.66 13.17
CA TYR A 52 -1.81 -7.84 12.33
C TYR A 52 -0.34 -8.11 12.02
N ALA A 53 0.44 -7.05 11.81
CA ALA A 53 1.87 -7.16 11.55
C ALA A 53 2.61 -5.90 11.99
N TYR A 54 3.89 -6.06 12.31
CA TYR A 54 4.87 -4.99 12.46
C TYR A 54 6.28 -5.45 12.08
N THR A 55 7.12 -4.47 11.77
CA THR A 55 8.59 -4.59 11.74
C THR A 55 9.21 -3.30 12.28
N LEU A 56 10.23 -3.42 13.13
CA LEU A 56 10.95 -2.29 13.71
C LEU A 56 12.33 -2.23 13.06
N MET A 57 12.60 -1.18 12.29
CA MET A 57 13.87 -0.97 11.58
C MET A 57 14.66 0.15 12.25
N LYS A 58 15.99 0.12 12.19
CA LYS A 58 16.86 1.09 12.89
C LYS A 58 16.37 2.54 12.87
N ASN A 59 15.92 3.05 11.71
CA ASN A 59 15.46 4.44 11.56
C ASN A 59 13.95 4.62 11.28
N HIS A 60 13.16 3.54 11.23
CA HIS A 60 11.72 3.63 11.02
C HIS A 60 10.98 2.36 11.47
N ASN A 61 9.66 2.41 11.57
CA ASN A 61 8.85 1.22 11.78
C ASN A 61 7.71 1.15 10.79
N HIS A 62 7.19 -0.08 10.60
CA HIS A 62 5.91 -0.30 9.94
C HIS A 62 4.97 -1.03 10.89
N LEU A 63 3.70 -0.60 10.94
CA LEU A 63 2.62 -1.27 11.65
C LEU A 63 1.44 -1.49 10.69
N LEU A 64 0.78 -2.65 10.78
CA LEU A 64 -0.49 -2.94 10.13
C LEU A 64 -1.56 -3.06 11.21
N LEU A 65 -2.33 -2.00 11.38
CA LEU A 65 -3.20 -1.78 12.53
C LEU A 65 -4.62 -1.49 12.06
N GLU A 66 -5.59 -2.19 12.62
CA GLU A 66 -7.01 -1.92 12.43
C GLU A 66 -7.59 -1.29 13.71
N THR A 67 -8.19 -0.13 13.54
CA THR A 67 -8.77 0.64 14.64
C THR A 67 -10.07 0.02 15.14
N SER A 68 -10.34 0.19 16.44
CA SER A 68 -11.63 -0.13 17.06
C SER A 68 -12.38 1.18 17.33
N ASP A 69 -12.80 1.42 18.57
CA ASP A 69 -13.48 2.66 18.97
C ASP A 69 -12.53 3.85 19.16
N THR A 70 -11.23 3.58 19.36
CA THR A 70 -10.23 4.64 19.53
C THR A 70 -9.66 5.10 18.18
N PRO A 71 -9.70 6.42 17.89
CA PRO A 71 -9.11 6.97 16.67
C PRO A 71 -7.60 6.70 16.54
N LEU A 72 -7.14 6.51 15.31
CA LEU A 72 -5.73 6.23 15.00
C LEU A 72 -4.78 7.30 15.56
N SER A 73 -5.21 8.56 15.49
CA SER A 73 -4.49 9.72 16.01
C SER A 73 -4.13 9.60 17.49
N LYS A 74 -5.08 9.19 18.33
CA LYS A 74 -4.88 9.01 19.78
C LYS A 74 -3.96 7.83 20.10
N ILE A 75 -4.11 6.72 19.38
CA ILE A 75 -3.26 5.53 19.51
C ILE A 75 -1.80 5.90 19.23
N MET A 76 -1.55 6.47 18.05
CA MET A 76 -0.20 6.77 17.60
C MET A 76 0.43 7.93 18.37
N GLN A 77 -0.36 8.92 18.82
CA GLN A 77 0.12 9.98 19.70
C GLN A 77 0.67 9.38 21.00
N SER A 78 -0.09 8.49 21.65
CA SER A 78 0.30 7.88 22.91
C SER A 78 1.58 7.04 22.76
N LEU A 79 1.63 6.22 21.71
CA LEU A 79 2.77 5.35 21.40
C LEU A 79 4.04 6.16 21.09
N GLN A 80 3.97 7.09 20.14
CA GLN A 80 5.14 7.86 19.71
C GLN A 80 5.64 8.81 20.79
N GLN A 81 4.75 9.47 21.55
CA GLN A 81 5.18 10.37 22.64
C GLN A 81 5.88 9.59 23.76
N SER A 82 5.32 8.44 24.15
CA SER A 82 5.90 7.61 25.21
C SER A 82 7.29 7.11 24.82
N TYR A 83 7.43 6.67 23.58
CA TYR A 83 8.71 6.19 23.07
C TYR A 83 9.73 7.31 22.90
N ALA A 84 9.34 8.46 22.33
CA ALA A 84 10.22 9.61 22.20
C ALA A 84 10.71 10.13 23.57
N LYS A 85 9.84 10.13 24.59
CA LYS A 85 10.22 10.50 25.96
C LYS A 85 11.24 9.52 26.54
N TYR A 86 11.02 8.22 26.37
CA TYR A 86 11.98 7.18 26.77
C TYR A 86 13.34 7.40 26.08
N PHE A 87 13.35 7.46 24.75
CA PHE A 87 14.58 7.58 23.96
C PHE A 87 15.34 8.87 24.28
N ASN A 88 14.64 10.00 24.45
CA ASN A 88 15.28 11.25 24.81
C ASN A 88 15.90 11.20 26.21
N LYS A 89 15.25 10.53 27.17
CA LYS A 89 15.82 10.32 28.51
C LYS A 89 17.06 9.43 28.44
N GLU A 90 16.96 8.29 27.75
CA GLU A 90 18.02 7.28 27.66
C GLU A 90 19.28 7.86 27.02
N TYR A 91 19.12 8.54 25.88
CA TYR A 91 20.23 9.09 25.12
C TYR A 91 20.56 10.55 25.44
N LYS A 92 20.03 11.10 26.54
CA LYS A 92 20.23 12.49 26.98
C LYS A 92 20.01 13.51 25.85
N ARG A 93 18.97 13.30 25.06
CA ARG A 93 18.62 14.13 23.89
C ARG A 93 17.51 15.13 24.21
N ILE A 94 17.52 16.21 23.46
CA ILE A 94 16.45 17.20 23.39
C ILE A 94 15.85 17.25 21.97
N GLY A 95 14.61 17.71 21.86
CA GLY A 95 13.91 17.89 20.59
C GLY A 95 13.17 16.65 20.06
N HIS A 96 12.81 16.69 18.79
CA HIS A 96 11.95 15.69 18.14
C HIS A 96 12.74 14.44 17.71
N LEU A 97 12.26 13.26 18.14
CA LEU A 97 12.81 11.97 17.69
C LEU A 97 12.33 11.61 16.27
N PHE A 98 11.04 11.76 15.99
CA PHE A 98 10.43 11.43 14.70
C PHE A 98 10.41 12.65 13.77
N GLN A 99 10.39 12.42 12.45
CA GLN A 99 10.36 13.46 11.39
C GLN A 99 9.04 14.26 11.35
N GLY A 100 8.16 14.06 12.34
CA GLY A 100 6.81 14.60 12.41
C GLY A 100 5.78 13.51 12.64
N ARG A 101 4.57 13.71 12.10
CA ARG A 101 3.50 12.72 12.20
C ARG A 101 3.86 11.47 11.37
N TYR A 102 3.45 10.31 11.86
CA TYR A 102 3.45 9.07 11.08
C TYR A 102 2.68 9.22 9.77
N LYS A 103 3.13 8.49 8.74
CA LYS A 103 2.35 8.21 7.53
C LYS A 103 1.29 7.17 7.88
N ALA A 104 0.07 7.37 7.40
CA ALA A 104 -1.03 6.42 7.54
C ALA A 104 -1.69 6.25 6.17
N ILE A 105 -1.59 5.05 5.63
CA ILE A 105 -2.25 4.64 4.39
C ILE A 105 -3.44 3.80 4.82
N LEU A 106 -4.66 4.26 4.53
CA LEU A 106 -5.87 3.47 4.73
C LEU A 106 -5.87 2.31 3.73
N CYS A 107 -6.15 1.10 4.18
CA CYS A 107 -6.06 -0.10 3.36
C CYS A 107 -7.42 -0.79 3.28
N ASP A 108 -7.77 -1.27 2.09
CA ASP A 108 -8.83 -2.25 1.91
C ASP A 108 -8.34 -3.58 2.51
N LYS A 109 -9.00 -3.98 3.59
CA LYS A 109 -8.63 -5.18 4.35
C LYS A 109 -8.84 -6.45 3.53
N GLU A 110 -9.88 -6.54 2.72
CA GLU A 110 -10.19 -7.76 1.98
C GLU A 110 -9.15 -7.99 0.88
N SER A 111 -8.77 -6.93 0.18
CA SER A 111 -7.88 -7.01 -0.98
C SER A 111 -6.39 -7.03 -0.62
N TYR A 112 -5.97 -6.36 0.46
CA TYR A 112 -4.55 -6.05 0.69
C TYR A 112 -3.96 -6.61 2.00
N LEU A 113 -4.75 -7.23 2.88
CA LEU A 113 -4.25 -7.69 4.19
C LEU A 113 -3.02 -8.60 4.06
N LEU A 114 -3.12 -9.72 3.33
CA LEU A 114 -2.02 -10.69 3.24
C LEU A 114 -0.78 -10.12 2.55
N GLU A 115 -0.97 -9.36 1.47
CA GLU A 115 0.13 -8.73 0.73
C GLU A 115 0.86 -7.66 1.57
N LEU A 116 0.13 -6.91 2.42
CA LEU A 116 0.75 -5.95 3.34
C LEU A 116 1.51 -6.66 4.47
N ILE A 117 1.00 -7.79 4.96
CA ILE A 117 1.71 -8.62 5.93
C ILE A 117 3.02 -9.11 5.33
N ARG A 118 2.98 -9.71 4.13
CA ARG A 118 4.18 -10.09 3.36
C ARG A 118 5.12 -8.92 3.18
N TYR A 119 4.60 -7.76 2.77
CA TYR A 119 5.41 -6.56 2.57
C TYR A 119 6.16 -6.15 3.84
N ILE A 120 5.49 -6.15 5.00
CA ILE A 120 6.04 -5.71 6.29
C ILE A 120 7.05 -6.74 6.80
N HIS A 121 6.72 -8.03 6.75
CA HIS A 121 7.59 -9.10 7.24
C HIS A 121 8.86 -9.25 6.42
N LEU A 122 8.82 -8.98 5.11
CA LEU A 122 9.99 -9.00 4.24
C LEU A 122 10.80 -7.70 4.24
N ASN A 123 10.47 -6.73 5.09
CA ASN A 123 11.15 -5.43 5.07
C ASN A 123 12.65 -5.53 5.40
N SER A 124 13.01 -6.38 6.37
CA SER A 124 14.41 -6.63 6.77
C SER A 124 15.24 -7.26 5.65
N VAL A 125 14.64 -8.19 4.90
CA VAL A 125 15.24 -8.84 3.73
C VAL A 125 15.44 -7.83 2.59
N ARG A 126 14.40 -7.04 2.29
CA ARG A 126 14.47 -5.99 1.25
C ARG A 126 15.48 -4.90 1.57
N ALA A 127 15.64 -4.57 2.85
CA ALA A 127 16.68 -3.67 3.34
C ALA A 127 18.08 -4.31 3.39
N LYS A 128 18.21 -5.58 2.99
CA LYS A 128 19.44 -6.37 2.99
C LYS A 128 20.11 -6.49 4.37
N ILE A 129 19.31 -6.44 5.43
CA ILE A 129 19.78 -6.62 6.81
C ILE A 129 19.99 -8.12 7.10
N VAL A 130 19.06 -8.94 6.62
CA VAL A 130 19.10 -10.40 6.72
C VAL A 130 18.83 -11.00 5.34
N ARG A 131 19.25 -12.26 5.12
CA ARG A 131 18.94 -13.01 3.90
C ARG A 131 17.60 -13.74 4.02
N ASP A 132 17.37 -14.34 5.19
CA ASP A 132 16.14 -15.06 5.53
C ASP A 132 15.28 -14.18 6.46
N PRO A 133 13.98 -13.99 6.19
CA PRO A 133 13.11 -13.25 7.12
C PRO A 133 13.05 -13.89 8.51
N ASP A 134 13.26 -15.22 8.63
CA ASP A 134 13.28 -15.97 9.88
C ASP A 134 14.41 -15.52 10.83
N ASP A 135 15.43 -14.82 10.32
CA ASP A 135 16.59 -14.35 11.09
C ASP A 135 16.38 -12.97 11.73
N TYR A 136 15.26 -12.29 11.44
CA TYR A 136 15.00 -10.95 11.96
C TYR A 136 14.09 -10.94 13.20
N LYS A 137 14.69 -10.74 14.38
CA LYS A 137 14.00 -10.78 15.69
C LYS A 137 12.90 -9.73 15.84
N PHE A 138 13.11 -8.51 15.37
CA PHE A 138 12.23 -7.35 15.64
C PHE A 138 11.13 -7.15 14.60
N SER A 139 10.57 -8.27 14.15
CA SER A 139 9.40 -8.35 13.29
C SER A 139 8.42 -9.33 13.91
N SER A 140 7.13 -9.01 13.78
CA SER A 140 6.06 -9.95 14.14
C SER A 140 6.13 -11.26 13.36
N HIS A 141 6.85 -11.35 12.24
CA HIS A 141 7.09 -12.60 11.52
C HIS A 141 7.60 -13.72 12.44
N ALA A 142 8.52 -13.40 13.36
CA ALA A 142 9.06 -14.35 14.32
C ALA A 142 7.96 -14.98 15.22
N TYR A 143 6.83 -14.30 15.43
CA TYR A 143 5.68 -14.84 16.14
C TYR A 143 4.82 -15.79 15.29
N TYR A 144 4.70 -15.49 14.00
CA TYR A 144 3.94 -16.32 13.06
C TYR A 144 4.60 -17.70 12.87
N ILE A 145 5.94 -17.75 12.89
CA ILE A 145 6.71 -19.00 12.77
C ILE A 145 7.08 -19.64 14.13
N GLY A 146 6.52 -19.13 15.24
CA GLY A 146 6.72 -19.70 16.58
C GLY A 146 8.09 -19.50 17.23
N LYS A 147 8.98 -18.66 16.66
CA LYS A 147 10.30 -18.36 17.24
C LYS A 147 10.26 -17.39 18.43
N ARG A 148 9.20 -16.58 18.54
CA ARG A 148 8.94 -15.68 19.68
C ARG A 148 7.49 -15.82 20.08
N ASP A 149 7.13 -15.44 21.30
CA ASP A 149 5.74 -15.29 21.73
C ASP A 149 5.38 -13.80 21.87
N ILE A 150 4.44 -13.33 21.04
CA ILE A 150 4.06 -11.92 20.93
C ILE A 150 2.52 -11.82 20.95
N PRO A 151 1.87 -12.10 22.09
CA PRO A 151 0.43 -12.39 22.17
C PRO A 151 -0.47 -11.17 21.90
N PHE A 152 0.11 -9.99 21.66
CA PHE A 152 -0.63 -8.79 21.29
C PHE A 152 -0.78 -8.60 19.77
N VAL A 153 -0.16 -9.47 18.95
CA VAL A 153 -0.38 -9.55 17.51
C VAL A 153 -1.48 -10.57 17.23
N ASN A 154 -2.48 -10.19 16.45
CA ASN A 154 -3.60 -11.07 16.08
C ASN A 154 -3.20 -11.97 14.90
N LYS A 155 -2.29 -12.93 15.14
CA LYS A 155 -1.81 -13.85 14.10
C LYS A 155 -2.87 -14.88 13.74
N GLU A 156 -3.70 -15.29 14.70
CA GLU A 156 -4.72 -16.32 14.52
C GLU A 156 -5.72 -15.90 13.43
N PHE A 157 -6.16 -14.64 13.43
CA PHE A 157 -7.02 -14.09 12.38
C PHE A 157 -6.42 -14.23 10.98
N VAL A 158 -5.11 -14.01 10.86
CA VAL A 158 -4.38 -14.05 9.60
C VAL A 158 -4.11 -15.49 9.16
N LEU A 159 -3.67 -16.35 10.08
CA LEU A 159 -3.43 -17.77 9.80
C LEU A 159 -4.71 -18.48 9.34
N MET A 160 -5.87 -18.11 9.89
CA MET A 160 -7.17 -18.63 9.43
C MET A 160 -7.49 -18.31 7.95
N GLN A 161 -6.84 -17.31 7.34
CA GLN A 161 -6.98 -17.03 5.90
C GLN A 161 -6.27 -18.07 5.02
N PHE A 162 -5.31 -18.81 5.58
CA PHE A 162 -4.56 -19.85 4.87
C PHE A 162 -5.16 -21.23 5.08
N SER A 163 -5.52 -21.56 6.32
CA SER A 163 -6.14 -22.85 6.67
C SER A 163 -6.84 -22.79 8.03
N LYS A 164 -7.86 -23.63 8.21
CA LYS A 164 -8.50 -23.86 9.52
C LYS A 164 -7.65 -24.72 10.47
N TYR A 165 -6.66 -25.44 9.94
CA TYR A 165 -5.75 -26.27 10.72
C TYR A 165 -4.46 -25.51 10.97
N LYS A 166 -4.11 -25.33 12.25
CA LYS A 166 -3.01 -24.46 12.69
C LYS A 166 -1.68 -24.77 12.01
N GLU A 167 -1.23 -26.03 12.07
CA GLU A 167 0.05 -26.46 11.49
C GLU A 167 0.10 -26.17 9.98
N ARG A 168 -0.97 -26.53 9.26
CA ARG A 168 -1.06 -26.26 7.82
C ARG A 168 -1.11 -24.76 7.50
N ALA A 169 -1.73 -23.95 8.35
CA ALA A 169 -1.79 -22.50 8.18
C ALA A 169 -0.41 -21.86 8.34
N GLU A 170 0.38 -22.31 9.32
CA GLU A 170 1.75 -21.83 9.55
C GLU A 170 2.68 -22.20 8.39
N GLU A 171 2.56 -23.41 7.84
CA GLU A 171 3.28 -23.84 6.62
C GLU A 171 2.93 -22.96 5.40
N LEU A 172 1.63 -22.83 5.09
CA LEU A 172 1.16 -22.04 3.95
C LEU A 172 1.54 -20.56 4.08
N TYR A 173 1.48 -20.03 5.30
CA TYR A 173 1.95 -18.69 5.59
C TYR A 173 3.46 -18.56 5.29
N LYS A 174 4.28 -19.52 5.71
CA LYS A 174 5.73 -19.48 5.47
C LYS A 174 6.05 -19.58 3.97
N GLU A 175 5.39 -20.49 3.24
CA GLU A 175 5.47 -20.57 1.79
C GLU A 175 5.11 -19.23 1.14
N PHE A 176 3.98 -18.63 1.55
CA PHE A 176 3.53 -17.33 1.09
C PHE A 176 4.56 -16.22 1.38
N ILE A 177 5.22 -16.17 2.53
CA ILE A 177 6.26 -15.18 2.80
C ILE A 177 7.48 -15.41 1.88
N LEU A 178 7.94 -16.65 1.74
CA LEU A 178 9.13 -16.98 0.96
C LEU A 178 8.98 -16.70 -0.55
N GLU A 179 7.78 -16.93 -1.11
CA GLU A 179 7.46 -16.52 -2.49
C GLU A 179 7.71 -15.01 -2.73
N GLY A 180 7.56 -14.19 -1.69
CA GLY A 180 7.75 -12.75 -1.76
C GLY A 180 9.21 -12.29 -1.77
N VAL A 181 10.17 -13.14 -1.35
CA VAL A 181 11.61 -12.79 -1.26
C VAL A 181 12.18 -12.45 -2.64
N GLY A 182 11.75 -13.17 -3.68
CA GLY A 182 12.20 -12.98 -5.07
C GLY A 182 11.56 -11.80 -5.81
N LEU A 183 10.50 -11.19 -5.26
CA LEU A 183 9.73 -10.14 -5.93
C LEU A 183 10.37 -8.74 -5.88
N GLY A 184 11.51 -8.59 -5.20
CA GLY A 184 12.24 -7.33 -5.07
C GLY A 184 11.45 -6.22 -4.35
N HIS A 185 11.94 -4.98 -4.42
CA HIS A 185 11.16 -3.81 -4.01
C HIS A 185 10.09 -3.55 -5.07
N GLN A 186 8.85 -3.95 -4.82
CA GLN A 186 7.75 -3.57 -5.68
C GLN A 186 7.43 -2.09 -5.47
N GLU A 187 7.88 -1.22 -6.38
CA GLU A 187 7.55 0.21 -6.41
C GLU A 187 6.03 0.45 -6.37
N LYS A 188 5.25 -0.50 -6.89
CA LYS A 188 3.77 -0.49 -6.95
C LYS A 188 3.06 -0.31 -5.60
N PHE A 189 3.66 -0.67 -4.46
CA PHE A 189 3.04 -0.40 -3.15
C PHE A 189 3.13 1.08 -2.74
N TYR A 190 4.01 1.86 -3.38
CA TYR A 190 4.31 3.25 -3.02
C TYR A 190 4.24 4.24 -4.19
N ASP A 191 3.90 3.81 -5.40
CA ASP A 191 3.56 4.69 -6.52
C ASP A 191 2.17 5.31 -6.27
N LEU A 192 2.11 6.13 -5.22
CA LEU A 192 0.93 6.67 -4.59
C LEU A 192 0.82 8.14 -5.00
N THR A 193 0.23 8.41 -6.15
CA THR A 193 -0.13 9.77 -6.57
C THR A 193 -1.16 10.46 -5.65
N ALA A 194 -1.55 9.84 -4.52
CA ALA A 194 -2.23 10.54 -3.42
C ALA A 194 -1.96 10.00 -1.99
N GLN A 195 -0.92 9.19 -1.76
CA GLN A 195 -0.37 8.78 -0.44
C GLN A 195 -1.31 8.37 0.73
N ARG A 196 -2.59 8.05 0.53
CA ARG A 196 -3.54 7.92 1.67
C ARG A 196 -4.52 6.75 1.63
N ILE A 197 -4.79 6.14 0.48
CA ILE A 197 -5.71 4.99 0.36
C ILE A 197 -5.06 3.93 -0.56
N LEU A 198 -5.08 2.68 -0.12
CA LEU A 198 -4.69 1.48 -0.85
C LEU A 198 -5.89 0.53 -0.86
N GLY A 199 -6.65 0.54 -1.94
CA GLY A 199 -7.85 -0.28 -2.09
C GLY A 199 -8.29 -0.32 -3.54
N ASP A 200 -9.26 -1.17 -3.85
CA ASP A 200 -9.89 -1.14 -5.16
C ASP A 200 -10.78 0.11 -5.34
N GLU A 201 -11.36 0.27 -6.53
CA GLU A 201 -12.17 1.46 -6.84
C GLU A 201 -13.49 1.52 -6.07
N GLU A 202 -14.04 0.37 -5.67
CA GLU A 202 -15.25 0.29 -4.87
C GLU A 202 -14.97 0.78 -3.43
N PHE A 203 -13.91 0.27 -2.82
CA PHE A 203 -13.45 0.69 -1.50
C PHE A 203 -13.11 2.18 -1.48
N LYS A 204 -12.39 2.69 -2.48
CA LYS A 204 -12.12 4.13 -2.61
C LYS A 204 -13.42 4.94 -2.69
N GLY A 205 -14.38 4.50 -3.51
CA GLY A 205 -15.67 5.18 -3.64
C GLY A 205 -16.48 5.22 -2.33
N VAL A 206 -16.55 4.11 -1.61
CA VAL A 206 -17.26 4.02 -0.30
C VAL A 206 -16.59 4.91 0.74
N VAL A 207 -15.26 4.86 0.82
CA VAL A 207 -14.48 5.64 1.77
C VAL A 207 -14.65 7.14 1.54
N LEU A 208 -14.62 7.58 0.28
CA LEU A 208 -14.74 9.00 -0.06
C LEU A 208 -16.16 9.52 0.19
N LYS A 209 -17.21 8.72 -0.09
CA LYS A 209 -18.60 9.07 0.22
C LYS A 209 -18.85 9.22 1.72
N LYS A 210 -18.26 8.37 2.57
CA LYS A 210 -18.43 8.42 4.03
C LYS A 210 -17.85 9.69 4.68
N GLU A 211 -16.91 10.36 4.02
CA GLU A 211 -16.21 11.54 4.54
C GLU A 211 -16.85 12.87 4.11
N GLY A 212 -17.97 12.85 3.37
CA GLY A 212 -18.55 14.07 2.79
C GLY A 212 -17.60 14.73 1.78
N ILE A 213 -16.68 13.96 1.20
CA ILE A 213 -15.82 14.44 0.11
C ILE A 213 -16.66 14.39 -1.15
N ASP A 214 -17.00 15.57 -1.67
CA ASP A 214 -17.87 15.72 -2.83
C ASP A 214 -17.32 14.95 -4.03
N ASN A 215 -18.23 14.41 -4.85
CA ASN A 215 -17.89 13.64 -6.04
C ASN A 215 -16.97 14.46 -6.97
N GLU A 216 -17.08 15.78 -6.97
CA GLU A 216 -16.20 16.71 -7.69
C GLU A 216 -14.73 16.69 -7.24
N ASP A 217 -14.43 16.46 -5.96
CA ASP A 217 -13.06 16.37 -5.44
C ASP A 217 -12.41 15.01 -5.77
N PHE A 218 -13.20 13.94 -5.88
CA PHE A 218 -12.76 12.67 -6.45
C PHE A 218 -12.59 12.75 -7.98
N ILE A 219 -13.49 13.45 -8.67
CA ILE A 219 -13.37 13.77 -10.10
C ILE A 219 -12.10 14.63 -10.35
N LYS A 220 -11.74 15.54 -9.43
CA LYS A 220 -10.44 16.23 -9.44
C LYS A 220 -9.26 15.31 -9.13
N MET A 221 -9.42 14.20 -8.40
CA MET A 221 -8.37 13.17 -8.25
C MET A 221 -8.22 12.29 -9.50
N LYS A 222 -9.31 12.09 -10.26
CA LYS A 222 -9.29 11.65 -11.67
C LYS A 222 -8.89 12.81 -12.59
N SER A 223 -7.78 13.48 -12.29
CA SER A 223 -7.39 14.78 -12.87
C SER A 223 -7.11 14.79 -14.39
N ILE A 224 -7.37 13.69 -15.10
CA ILE A 224 -7.43 13.65 -16.57
C ILE A 224 -8.74 12.96 -16.95
N LYS A 225 -9.56 13.62 -17.78
CA LYS A 225 -10.79 13.02 -18.32
C LYS A 225 -10.44 11.88 -19.28
N LEU A 226 -11.33 10.90 -19.45
CA LEU A 226 -11.09 9.80 -20.42
C LEU A 226 -10.86 10.33 -21.84
N ASP A 227 -11.54 11.40 -22.24
CA ASP A 227 -11.33 12.05 -23.54
C ASP A 227 -9.93 12.69 -23.66
N GLU A 228 -9.42 13.29 -22.59
CA GLU A 228 -8.07 13.86 -22.56
C GLU A 228 -7.00 12.77 -22.55
N LEU A 229 -7.23 11.70 -21.79
CA LEU A 229 -6.36 10.53 -21.78
C LEU A 229 -6.36 9.83 -23.15
N LEU A 230 -7.50 9.80 -23.84
CA LEU A 230 -7.62 9.27 -25.19
C LEU A 230 -6.75 10.07 -26.17
N LYS A 231 -6.78 11.40 -26.08
CA LYS A 231 -5.90 12.31 -26.86
C LYS A 231 -4.42 12.07 -26.57
N VAL A 232 -4.03 11.98 -25.30
CA VAL A 232 -2.63 11.69 -24.91
C VAL A 232 -2.19 10.34 -25.46
N THR A 233 -3.03 9.31 -25.31
CA THR A 233 -2.73 7.96 -25.81
C THR A 233 -2.62 7.96 -27.34
N SER A 234 -3.53 8.65 -28.02
CA SER A 234 -3.53 8.79 -29.48
C SER A 234 -2.25 9.46 -29.98
N SER A 235 -1.84 10.57 -29.36
CA SER A 235 -0.62 11.28 -29.72
C SER A 235 0.65 10.46 -29.50
N LEU A 236 0.73 9.67 -28.42
CA LEU A 236 1.93 8.90 -28.11
C LEU A 236 2.03 7.60 -28.90
N THR A 237 0.90 7.01 -29.26
CA THR A 237 0.87 5.74 -30.01
C THR A 237 0.77 5.94 -31.53
N SER A 238 0.59 7.18 -32.00
CA SER A 238 0.31 7.51 -33.40
C SER A 238 -0.94 6.84 -33.98
N VAL A 239 -1.84 6.35 -33.12
CA VAL A 239 -3.11 5.74 -33.50
C VAL A 239 -4.23 6.75 -33.25
N SER A 240 -5.11 6.96 -34.22
CA SER A 240 -6.23 7.91 -34.07
C SER A 240 -7.18 7.51 -32.94
N GLU A 241 -7.79 8.50 -32.28
CA GLU A 241 -8.79 8.29 -31.24
C GLU A 241 -9.92 7.34 -31.68
N VAL A 242 -10.40 7.52 -32.93
CA VAL A 242 -11.44 6.68 -33.54
C VAL A 242 -10.99 5.21 -33.63
N SER A 243 -9.75 4.97 -34.01
CA SER A 243 -9.20 3.61 -34.10
C SER A 243 -9.07 2.98 -32.71
N ILE A 244 -8.66 3.74 -31.68
CA ILE A 244 -8.57 3.26 -30.29
C ILE A 244 -9.95 2.83 -29.77
N LEU A 245 -11.01 3.58 -30.10
CA LEU A 245 -12.40 3.27 -29.74
C LEU A 245 -13.01 2.12 -30.57
N SER A 246 -12.39 1.77 -31.70
CA SER A 246 -12.94 0.79 -32.64
C SER A 246 -12.77 -0.67 -32.18
N LYS A 247 -13.43 -1.59 -32.88
CA LYS A 247 -13.24 -3.05 -32.73
C LYS A 247 -12.07 -3.59 -33.57
N GLY A 248 -11.19 -2.70 -34.07
CA GLY A 248 -9.99 -3.05 -34.80
C GLY A 248 -9.12 -4.07 -34.07
N ARG A 249 -8.47 -4.94 -34.84
CA ARG A 249 -7.63 -6.04 -34.34
C ARG A 249 -6.18 -5.92 -34.81
N GLU A 250 -5.86 -4.85 -35.52
CA GLU A 250 -4.51 -4.48 -35.91
C GLU A 250 -3.65 -4.34 -34.65
N ARG A 251 -2.40 -4.80 -34.73
CA ARG A 251 -1.52 -4.90 -33.57
C ARG A 251 -1.33 -3.56 -32.85
N GLU A 252 -1.14 -2.50 -33.62
CA GLU A 252 -0.94 -1.13 -33.13
C GLU A 252 -2.20 -0.58 -32.45
N VAL A 253 -3.37 -0.84 -33.04
CA VAL A 253 -4.67 -0.44 -32.47
C VAL A 253 -4.97 -1.17 -31.18
N VAL A 254 -4.69 -2.48 -31.12
CA VAL A 254 -4.86 -3.28 -29.90
C VAL A 254 -3.94 -2.77 -28.81
N PHE A 255 -2.68 -2.50 -29.13
CA PHE A 255 -1.73 -1.93 -28.17
C PHE A 255 -2.20 -0.57 -27.65
N ALA A 256 -2.55 0.37 -28.53
CA ALA A 256 -2.98 1.70 -28.12
C ALA A 256 -4.23 1.66 -27.22
N ARG A 257 -5.23 0.83 -27.57
CA ARG A 257 -6.42 0.64 -26.74
C ARG A 257 -6.11 -0.02 -25.40
N ASP A 258 -5.24 -1.02 -25.40
CA ASP A 258 -4.86 -1.69 -24.16
C ASP A 258 -4.05 -0.76 -23.22
N SER A 259 -3.18 0.08 -23.79
CA SER A 259 -2.44 1.13 -23.10
C SER A 259 -3.38 2.18 -22.51
N PHE A 260 -4.39 2.61 -23.27
CA PHE A 260 -5.46 3.49 -22.78
C PHE A 260 -6.20 2.84 -21.59
N ILE A 261 -6.61 1.58 -21.73
CA ILE A 261 -7.37 0.85 -20.70
C ILE A 261 -6.56 0.71 -19.40
N ILE A 262 -5.33 0.21 -19.49
CA ILE A 262 -4.52 -0.02 -18.29
C ILE A 262 -4.17 1.31 -17.62
N THR A 263 -3.90 2.37 -18.39
CA THR A 263 -3.62 3.71 -17.84
C THR A 263 -4.87 4.28 -17.17
N SER A 264 -6.04 4.15 -17.80
CA SER A 264 -7.32 4.59 -17.23
C SER A 264 -7.59 3.93 -15.88
N VAL A 265 -7.46 2.60 -15.81
CA VAL A 265 -7.83 1.84 -14.61
C VAL A 265 -6.74 1.87 -13.54
N ARG A 266 -5.48 1.60 -13.91
CA ARG A 266 -4.39 1.44 -12.94
C ARG A 266 -3.72 2.75 -12.56
N TYR A 267 -3.67 3.73 -13.47
CA TYR A 267 -2.94 4.99 -13.25
C TYR A 267 -3.86 6.17 -12.95
N CYS A 268 -5.06 6.19 -13.54
CA CYS A 268 -6.02 7.29 -13.40
C CYS A 268 -7.18 6.97 -12.44
N GLY A 269 -7.34 5.70 -12.00
CA GLY A 269 -8.34 5.30 -11.01
C GLY A 269 -9.77 5.26 -11.56
N TYR A 270 -9.96 5.00 -12.85
CA TYR A 270 -11.29 4.67 -13.39
C TYR A 270 -11.65 3.22 -13.06
N SER A 271 -12.91 2.97 -12.72
CA SER A 271 -13.38 1.60 -12.58
C SER A 271 -13.43 0.90 -13.94
N PRO A 272 -13.24 -0.43 -14.00
CA PRO A 272 -13.39 -1.17 -15.26
C PRO A 272 -14.76 -0.98 -15.93
N LYS A 273 -15.81 -0.74 -15.13
CA LYS A 273 -17.17 -0.45 -15.62
C LYS A 273 -17.25 0.90 -16.33
N GLU A 274 -16.62 1.94 -15.79
CA GLU A 274 -16.58 3.28 -16.43
C GLU A 274 -15.81 3.26 -17.74
N VAL A 275 -14.66 2.57 -17.79
CA VAL A 275 -13.87 2.44 -19.03
C VAL A 275 -14.61 1.58 -20.06
N ALA A 276 -15.30 0.52 -19.63
CA ALA A 276 -16.15 -0.30 -20.49
C ALA A 276 -17.28 0.51 -21.14
N ALA A 277 -17.96 1.35 -20.35
CA ALA A 277 -18.99 2.25 -20.84
C ALA A 277 -18.42 3.26 -21.86
N PHE A 278 -17.26 3.86 -21.57
CA PHE A 278 -16.59 4.80 -22.48
C PHE A 278 -16.21 4.15 -23.82
N LEU A 279 -15.72 2.91 -23.79
CA LEU A 279 -15.33 2.16 -24.99
C LEU A 279 -16.50 1.43 -25.67
N SER A 280 -17.71 1.47 -25.11
CA SER A 280 -18.87 0.71 -25.59
C SER A 280 -18.58 -0.80 -25.74
N VAL A 281 -17.92 -1.38 -24.74
CA VAL A 281 -17.58 -2.82 -24.67
C VAL A 281 -18.00 -3.42 -23.33
N ASP A 282 -18.04 -4.75 -23.25
CA ASP A 282 -18.26 -5.43 -21.98
C ASP A 282 -17.09 -5.24 -21.00
N GLN A 283 -17.41 -5.13 -19.72
CA GLN A 283 -16.41 -5.05 -18.63
C GLN A 283 -15.42 -6.21 -18.67
N SER A 284 -15.84 -7.40 -19.11
CA SER A 284 -14.96 -8.56 -19.24
C SER A 284 -13.82 -8.35 -20.26
N ALA A 285 -14.04 -7.54 -21.30
CA ALA A 285 -13.01 -7.19 -22.28
C ALA A 285 -11.94 -6.29 -21.66
N ILE A 286 -12.34 -5.37 -20.78
CA ILE A 286 -11.44 -4.49 -20.03
C ILE A 286 -10.52 -5.32 -19.13
N THR A 287 -11.07 -6.25 -18.35
CA THR A 287 -10.27 -7.11 -17.46
C THR A 287 -9.27 -7.98 -18.23
N LYS A 288 -9.67 -8.52 -19.39
CA LYS A 288 -8.77 -9.30 -20.26
C LYS A 288 -7.64 -8.44 -20.83
N SER A 289 -7.95 -7.23 -21.28
CA SER A 289 -6.97 -6.26 -21.78
C SER A 289 -5.93 -5.91 -20.71
N ILE A 290 -6.36 -5.60 -19.49
CA ILE A 290 -5.47 -5.30 -18.36
C ILE A 290 -4.51 -6.48 -18.09
N ARG A 291 -5.04 -7.70 -17.98
CA ARG A 291 -4.21 -8.90 -17.74
C ARG A 291 -3.19 -9.12 -18.86
N ARG A 292 -3.57 -8.88 -20.11
CA ARG A 292 -2.68 -8.98 -21.28
C ARG A 292 -1.55 -7.96 -21.18
N MET A 293 -1.84 -6.70 -20.90
CA MET A 293 -0.81 -5.66 -20.77
C MET A 293 0.08 -5.86 -19.56
N GLU A 294 -0.47 -6.24 -18.41
CA GLU A 294 0.34 -6.53 -17.22
C GLU A 294 1.35 -7.66 -17.49
N LYS A 295 0.97 -8.65 -18.31
CA LYS A 295 1.90 -9.69 -18.77
C LYS A 295 2.94 -9.11 -19.73
N GLN A 296 2.53 -8.34 -20.73
CA GLN A 296 3.44 -7.77 -21.73
C GLN A 296 4.46 -6.79 -21.14
N ILE A 297 4.04 -5.92 -20.21
CA ILE A 297 4.93 -4.98 -19.50
C ILE A 297 6.01 -5.74 -18.70
N LYS A 298 5.68 -6.93 -18.16
CA LYS A 298 6.66 -7.77 -17.44
C LYS A 298 7.67 -8.44 -18.36
N THR A 299 7.24 -8.83 -19.57
CA THR A 299 8.04 -9.69 -20.45
C THR A 299 8.70 -8.95 -21.61
N ASN A 300 8.31 -7.71 -21.90
CA ASN A 300 8.80 -6.95 -23.04
C ASN A 300 9.27 -5.54 -22.62
N ASN A 301 10.57 -5.31 -22.68
CA ASN A 301 11.20 -4.05 -22.28
C ASN A 301 10.79 -2.85 -23.15
N LEU A 302 10.48 -3.07 -24.44
CA LEU A 302 10.03 -2.00 -25.33
C LEU A 302 8.66 -1.47 -24.88
N ILE A 303 7.71 -2.39 -24.68
CA ILE A 303 6.36 -2.07 -24.19
C ILE A 303 6.43 -1.40 -22.81
N LYS A 304 7.32 -1.86 -21.93
CA LYS A 304 7.51 -1.23 -20.63
C LYS A 304 7.92 0.25 -20.77
N LYS A 305 8.90 0.54 -21.65
CA LYS A 305 9.38 1.89 -21.90
C LYS A 305 8.29 2.79 -22.50
N GLU A 306 7.55 2.29 -23.49
CA GLU A 306 6.43 3.00 -24.10
C GLU A 306 5.34 3.35 -23.07
N MET A 307 5.04 2.43 -22.14
CA MET A 307 4.09 2.69 -21.06
C MET A 307 4.61 3.72 -20.04
N GLU A 308 5.90 3.71 -19.72
CA GLU A 308 6.52 4.72 -18.85
C GLU A 308 6.42 6.13 -19.46
N GLU A 309 6.59 6.26 -20.77
CA GLU A 309 6.40 7.52 -21.51
C GLU A 309 4.95 8.00 -21.41
N ILE A 310 3.96 7.11 -21.61
CA ILE A 310 2.53 7.42 -21.43
C ILE A 310 2.25 7.90 -20.01
N TYR A 311 2.75 7.20 -18.98
CA TYR A 311 2.53 7.60 -17.59
C TYR A 311 3.17 8.95 -17.27
N ASN A 312 4.37 9.24 -17.79
CA ASN A 312 5.03 10.52 -17.60
C ASN A 312 4.26 11.68 -18.24
N GLU A 313 3.71 11.49 -19.44
CA GLU A 313 2.95 12.53 -20.12
C GLU A 313 1.61 12.78 -19.42
N VAL A 314 0.90 11.71 -19.03
CA VAL A 314 -0.30 11.83 -18.19
C VAL A 314 0.03 12.57 -16.90
N ARG A 315 1.17 12.30 -16.27
CA ARG A 315 1.59 13.02 -15.05
C ARG A 315 1.78 14.53 -15.27
N LYS A 316 2.31 14.96 -16.42
CA LYS A 316 2.46 16.39 -16.74
C LYS A 316 1.09 17.06 -16.90
N VAL A 317 0.18 16.43 -17.63
CA VAL A 317 -1.19 16.94 -17.84
C VAL A 317 -1.93 17.11 -16.51
N ARG A 318 -1.71 16.19 -15.55
CA ARG A 318 -2.31 16.28 -14.21
C ARG A 318 -1.75 17.40 -13.32
N GLN A 319 -0.62 18.01 -13.69
CA GLN A 319 0.07 19.05 -12.93
C GLN A 319 -0.10 20.46 -13.50
N ALA A 320 -0.62 20.57 -14.72
CA ALA A 320 -0.95 21.82 -15.41
C ALA A 320 -2.33 22.34 -14.97
#